data_AF-A0A3D1YKL1-F1
#
_entry.id   AF-A0A3D1YKL1-F1
#
_cell.length_a   1.000
_cell.length_b   1.000
_cell.length_c   1.000
_cell.angle_alpha   90.00
_cell.angle_beta   90.00
_cell.angle_gamma   90.00
#
_symmetry.space_group_name_H-M   'P 1'
#
loop_
_entity.id
_entity.type
_entity.pdbx_description
1 polymer ?
#
loop_
_entity_poly.entity_id
_entity_poly.type
_entity_poly.pdbx_seq_one_letter_code
_entity_poly.pdbx_strand_id
1 'polypeptide(L)' 'MNAPFAPRSGICLEAQGFPDAPNQPNFPSIRLEPGATYRQRTIYQFKEIAAE' A
#
# COMPACT_ATOMS: atom_id res chain seq x y z
N MET A 1 4.54 -24.49 -20.39
CA MET A 1 4.42 -23.08 -19.95
C MET A 1 5.49 -22.81 -18.92
N ASN A 2 6.65 -22.27 -19.31
CA ASN A 2 7.67 -21.83 -18.36
C ASN A 2 7.33 -20.41 -17.92
N ALA A 3 6.55 -20.27 -16.86
CA ALA A 3 6.35 -18.96 -16.25
C ALA A 3 7.67 -18.54 -15.56
N PRO A 4 8.18 -17.32 -15.79
CA PRO A 4 9.46 -16.86 -15.25
C PRO A 4 9.48 -16.70 -13.72
N PHE A 5 8.30 -16.69 -13.07
CA PHE A 5 8.15 -16.55 -11.63
C PHE A 5 7.22 -17.62 -11.08
N ALA A 6 7.60 -18.19 -9.94
CA ALA A 6 6.80 -19.15 -9.20
C ALA A 6 5.82 -18.43 -8.25
N PRO A 7 4.79 -19.13 -7.72
CA PRO A 7 3.96 -18.57 -6.65
C PRO A 7 4.82 -18.07 -5.48
N ARG A 8 4.55 -16.82 -5.03
CA ARG A 8 5.25 -16.11 -3.94
C ARG A 8 6.69 -15.66 -4.25
N SER A 9 7.06 -15.53 -5.53
CA SER A 9 8.37 -14.97 -5.93
C SER A 9 8.54 -13.46 -5.65
N GLY A 10 7.52 -12.79 -5.10
CA GLY A 10 7.57 -11.38 -4.75
C GLY A 10 6.52 -11.04 -3.70
N ILE A 11 6.60 -9.82 -3.19
CA ILE A 11 5.65 -9.25 -2.23
C ILE A 11 5.18 -7.90 -2.74
N CYS A 12 3.91 -7.58 -2.47
CA CYS A 12 3.35 -6.25 -2.72
C CYS A 12 3.43 -5.43 -1.43
N LEU A 13 3.86 -4.17 -1.55
CA LEU A 13 3.86 -3.21 -0.44
C LEU A 13 2.88 -2.08 -0.76
N GLU A 14 1.60 -2.29 -0.45
CA GLU A 14 0.51 -1.41 -0.88
C GLU A 14 0.12 -0.41 0.21
N ALA A 15 0.81 0.73 0.26
CA ALA A 15 0.50 1.80 1.20
C ALA A 15 -0.72 2.60 0.70
N GLN A 16 -1.91 2.29 1.24
CA GLN A 16 -3.18 2.90 0.85
C GLN A 16 -4.19 2.92 2.00
N GLY A 17 -5.33 3.58 1.78
CA GLY A 17 -6.49 3.46 2.66
C GLY A 17 -7.12 2.07 2.57
N PHE A 18 -8.01 1.73 3.51
CA PHE A 18 -8.68 0.43 3.48
C PHE A 18 -9.49 0.25 2.18
N PRO A 19 -9.32 -0.87 1.45
CA PRO A 19 -10.00 -1.07 0.18
C PRO A 19 -11.53 -0.96 0.27
N ASP A 20 -12.11 -1.38 1.40
CA ASP A 20 -13.55 -1.38 1.64
C ASP A 20 -14.04 -0.17 2.44
N ALA A 21 -13.21 0.86 2.63
CA ALA A 21 -13.60 2.08 3.34
C ALA A 21 -14.89 2.74 2.83
N PRO A 22 -15.20 2.76 1.52
CA PRO A 22 -16.46 3.33 1.04
C PRO A 22 -17.72 2.62 1.55
N ASN A 23 -17.63 1.32 1.86
CA ASN A 23 -18.76 0.49 2.27
C ASN A 23 -18.80 0.24 3.78
N GLN A 24 -17.76 0.64 4.52
CA GLN A 24 -17.62 0.39 5.94
C GLN A 24 -17.67 1.72 6.72
N PRO A 25 -18.82 2.10 7.29
CA PRO A 25 -19.00 3.41 7.94
C PRO A 25 -18.03 3.70 9.09
N ASN A 26 -17.47 2.65 9.69
CA ASN A 26 -16.52 2.76 10.80
C ASN A 26 -15.06 2.84 10.34
N PHE A 27 -14.78 2.70 9.04
CA PHE A 27 -13.42 2.87 8.51
C PHE A 27 -13.12 4.35 8.27
N PRO A 28 -11.83 4.75 8.32
CA PRO A 28 -11.43 6.07 7.86
C PRO A 28 -11.91 6.31 6.43
N SER A 29 -12.66 7.40 6.22
CA SER A 29 -13.17 7.76 4.89
C SER A 29 -12.01 8.01 3.92
N ILE A 30 -12.18 7.53 2.68
CA ILE A 30 -11.28 7.79 1.56
C ILE A 30 -11.81 8.88 0.62
N ARG A 31 -12.95 9.51 0.99
CA ARG A 31 -13.62 10.53 0.18
C ARG A 31 -12.87 11.86 0.27
N LEU A 32 -12.57 12.45 -0.88
CA LEU A 32 -12.05 13.81 -0.98
C LEU A 32 -13.20 14.76 -1.35
N GLU A 33 -13.43 15.77 -0.50
CA GLU A 33 -14.46 16.77 -0.77
C GLU A 33 -13.98 17.85 -1.76
N PRO A 34 -14.90 18.52 -2.49
CA PRO A 34 -14.54 19.62 -3.38
C PRO A 34 -13.72 20.71 -2.68
N GLY A 35 -12.63 21.14 -3.32
CA GLY A 35 -11.72 22.15 -2.76
C GLY A 35 -10.71 21.61 -1.73
N ALA A 36 -10.86 20.36 -1.27
CA ALA A 36 -9.86 19.74 -0.41
C ALA A 36 -8.64 19.29 -1.22
N THR A 37 -7.46 19.35 -0.60
CA THR A 37 -6.22 18.84 -1.19
C THR A 37 -5.87 17.49 -0.57
N TYR A 38 -5.82 16.46 -1.40
CA TYR A 38 -5.30 15.16 -0.99
C TYR A 38 -3.76 15.19 -0.91
N ARG A 39 -3.19 14.57 0.13
CA ARG A 39 -1.75 14.36 0.27
C ARG A 39 -1.48 12.97 0.83
N GLN A 40 -0.56 12.25 0.20
CA GLN A 40 -0.09 10.95 0.64
C GLN A 40 1.40 10.83 0.29
N ARG A 41 2.16 10.14 1.15
CA ARG A 41 3.59 9.91 0.95
C ARG A 41 3.95 8.48 1.39
N THR A 42 4.57 7.73 0.49
CA THR A 42 5.16 6.41 0.78
C THR A 42 6.67 6.54 0.69
N ILE A 43 7.39 6.01 1.69
CA ILE A 43 8.85 6.04 1.72
C ILE A 43 9.34 4.61 1.94
N TYR A 44 10.10 4.08 0.98
CA TYR A 44 10.88 2.86 1.17
C TYR A 44 12.32 3.26 1.45
N GLN A 45 12.82 2.90 2.62
CA GLN A 45 14.19 3.17 3.02
C GLN A 45 14.81 1.86 3.50
N PHE A 46 15.97 1.55 2.92
CA PHE A 46 16.71 0.33 3.21
C PHE A 46 18.00 0.70 3.93
N LYS A 47 18.42 -0.19 4.82
CA LYS A 47 19.72 -0.13 5.48
C LYS A 47 20.29 -1.53 5.50
N GLU A 48 21.61 -1.61 5.52
CA GLU A 48 22.29 -2.86 5.81
C GLU A 48 21.97 -3.28 7.25
N ILE A 49 21.78 -4.58 7.42
CA ILE A 49 21.79 -5.23 8.72
C ILE A 49 23.20 -5.80 8.90
N ALA A 50 23.82 -5.57 10.06
CA ALA A 50 25.12 -6.18 10.34
C ALA A 50 24.96 -7.70 10.25
N ALA A 51 25.87 -8.34 9.52
CA ALA A 51 26.00 -9.79 9.56
C ALA A 51 26.54 -10.20 10.93
N GLU A 52 25.95 -11.25 11.52
CA GLU A 52 26.58 -11.97 12.64
C GLU A 52 27.87 -12.67 12.18
#